data_AF-A0A817D9C4-F1
#
_entry.id   AF-A0A817D9C4-F1
#
_cell.length_a   1.000
_cell.length_b   1.000
_cell.length_c   1.000
_cell.angle_alpha   90.00
_cell.angle_beta   90.00
_cell.angle_gamma   90.00
#
_symmetry.space_group_name_H-M   'P 1'
#
loop_
_entity.id
_entity.type
_entity.pdbx_description
1 polymer ?
#
loop_
_entity_poly.entity_id
_entity_poly.type
_entity_poly.pdbx_seq_one_letter_code
_entity_poly.pdbx_strand_id
1 'polypeptide(L)'
;MRSRAYLAIDSLGEATSTHRYQIREKLCHTDARCTKSVSIPAPVHYADLAAYAARMFEFGDDLDHNEEVGDEFDPTENISLNDIETKVMTLNDKIQNNMWFV
;
A
#
# COMPACT_ATOMS: atom_id res chain seq x y z
N MET A 1 2.36 -22.46 1.44
CA MET A 1 2.88 -21.13 1.09
C MET A 1 2.70 -20.94 -0.41
N ARG A 2 2.00 -19.89 -0.86
CA ARG A 2 1.93 -19.58 -2.29
C ARG A 2 3.30 -19.07 -2.73
N SER A 3 3.87 -19.66 -3.78
CA SER A 3 5.14 -19.20 -4.35
C SER A 3 4.93 -17.80 -4.93
N ARG A 4 5.79 -16.84 -4.55
CA ARG A 4 5.78 -15.48 -5.11
C ARG A 4 7.11 -15.20 -5.79
N ALA A 5 7.03 -14.61 -6.98
CA ALA A 5 8.19 -14.22 -7.76
C ALA A 5 8.68 -12.84 -7.34
N TYR A 6 9.99 -12.65 -7.32
CA TYR A 6 10.60 -11.36 -6.99
C TYR A 6 11.61 -10.98 -8.06
N LEU A 7 11.43 -9.79 -8.62
CA LEU A 7 12.31 -9.19 -9.61
C LEU A 7 13.04 -8.01 -8.97
N ALA A 8 14.35 -7.96 -9.10
CA ALA A 8 15.14 -6.79 -8.73
C ALA A 8 15.20 -5.86 -9.94
N ILE A 9 14.60 -4.67 -9.82
CA ILE A 9 14.53 -3.68 -10.91
C ILE A 9 15.77 -2.78 -10.86
N ASP A 10 16.12 -2.28 -9.67
CA ASP A 10 17.31 -1.46 -9.45
C ASP A 10 18.25 -2.08 -8.42
N SER A 11 19.56 -2.06 -8.69
CA SER A 11 20.60 -2.49 -7.77
C SER A 11 21.49 -1.32 -7.35
N LEU A 12 21.04 -0.56 -6.34
CA LEU A 12 21.82 0.54 -5.71
C LEU A 12 22.99 0.05 -4.85
N GLY A 13 23.22 -1.27 -4.79
CA GLY A 13 24.37 -1.88 -4.14
C GLY A 13 24.59 -3.31 -4.65
N GLU A 14 25.85 -3.73 -4.64
CA GLU A 14 26.28 -5.08 -5.03
C GLU A 14 25.89 -6.13 -3.96
N ALA A 15 24.59 -6.29 -3.73
CA ALA A 15 24.10 -7.39 -2.90
C ALA A 15 24.19 -8.70 -3.70
N THR A 16 24.74 -9.75 -3.10
CA THR A 16 24.66 -11.10 -3.65
C THR A 16 23.22 -11.65 -3.59
N SER A 17 22.88 -12.57 -4.49
CA SER A 17 21.54 -13.19 -4.53
C SER A 17 21.16 -13.84 -3.20
N THR A 18 22.09 -14.53 -2.55
CA THR A 18 21.91 -15.15 -1.23
C THR A 18 21.56 -14.12 -0.16
N HIS A 19 22.24 -12.98 -0.15
CA HIS A 19 21.97 -11.91 0.81
C HIS A 19 20.55 -11.35 0.65
N ARG A 20 20.13 -11.13 -0.61
CA ARG A 20 18.76 -10.68 -0.92
C ARG A 20 17.70 -11.68 -0.47
N TYR A 21 17.94 -12.98 -0.67
CA TYR A 21 17.03 -14.03 -0.22
C TYR A 21 16.89 -14.05 1.30
N GLN A 22 18.02 -14.00 2.03
CA GLN A 22 18.02 -14.00 3.50
C GLN A 22 17.28 -12.79 4.09
N ILE A 23 17.49 -11.59 3.54
CA ILE A 23 16.78 -10.39 3.99
C ILE A 23 15.29 -10.55 3.78
N ARG A 24 14.88 -11.00 2.59
CA ARG A 24 13.47 -11.20 2.25
C ARG A 24 12.78 -12.16 3.22
N GLU A 25 13.38 -13.32 3.45
CA GLU A 25 12.84 -14.30 4.40
C GLU A 25 12.69 -13.71 5.80
N LYS A 26 13.70 -12.99 6.30
CA LYS A 26 13.61 -12.32 7.61
C LYS A 26 12.47 -11.29 7.67
N LEU A 27 12.27 -10.50 6.61
CA LEU A 27 11.19 -9.52 6.54
C LEU A 27 9.79 -10.16 6.47
N CYS A 28 9.67 -11.41 6.05
CA CYS A 28 8.42 -12.16 6.10
C CYS A 28 8.03 -12.59 7.53
N HIS A 29 8.92 -12.41 8.51
CA HIS A 29 8.67 -12.76 9.92
C HIS A 29 8.47 -11.54 10.83
N THR A 30 8.51 -10.32 10.29
CA THR A 30 8.37 -9.07 11.07
C THR A 30 6.97 -8.46 10.97
N ASP A 31 5.98 -9.22 10.53
CA ASP A 31 4.60 -8.75 10.49
C ASP A 31 4.01 -8.71 11.90
N ALA A 32 3.56 -7.52 12.34
CA ALA A 32 3.05 -7.30 13.69
C ALA A 32 1.66 -7.91 13.92
N ARG A 33 0.91 -8.22 12.84
CA ARG A 33 -0.47 -8.69 12.94
C ARG A 33 -0.59 -10.19 13.12
N CYS A 34 0.47 -10.95 12.88
CA CYS A 34 0.45 -12.40 13.05
C CYS A 34 1.80 -12.97 13.48
N THR A 35 1.76 -14.04 14.26
CA THR A 35 2.96 -14.76 14.70
C THR A 35 3.41 -15.83 13.68
N LYS A 36 3.09 -15.64 12.40
CA LYS A 36 3.32 -16.61 11.32
C LYS A 36 4.15 -15.97 10.21
N SER A 37 4.95 -16.78 9.53
CA SER A 37 5.64 -16.34 8.31
C SER A 37 4.62 -16.05 7.21
N VAL A 38 4.63 -14.82 6.70
CA VAL A 38 3.77 -14.39 5.59
C VAL A 38 4.46 -14.62 4.25
N SER A 39 3.68 -14.75 3.17
CA SER A 39 4.23 -15.01 1.83
C SER A 39 4.89 -13.79 1.14
N ILE A 40 4.79 -12.62 1.77
CA ILE A 40 5.22 -11.31 1.26
C ILE A 40 5.97 -10.60 2.39
N PRO A 41 7.07 -9.85 2.13
CA PRO A 41 7.72 -9.05 3.16
C PRO A 41 6.76 -8.08 3.84
N ALA A 42 6.89 -7.92 5.17
CA ALA A 42 6.10 -6.99 5.97
C ALA A 42 5.94 -5.58 5.35
N PRO A 43 6.99 -4.91 4.82
CA PRO A 43 6.82 -3.56 4.26
C PRO A 43 5.86 -3.49 3.06
N VAL A 44 5.82 -4.52 2.21
CA VAL A 44 4.89 -4.57 1.07
C VAL A 44 3.47 -4.78 1.58
N HIS A 45 3.30 -5.65 2.56
CA HIS A 45 2.00 -5.90 3.17
C HIS A 45 1.43 -4.64 3.86
N TYR A 46 2.27 -3.86 4.52
CA TYR A 46 1.88 -2.59 5.13
C TYR A 46 1.53 -1.51 4.09
N ALA A 47 2.24 -1.46 2.96
CA ALA A 47 1.88 -0.57 1.86
C ALA A 47 0.49 -0.90 1.31
N ASP A 48 0.17 -2.18 1.15
CA ASP A 48 -1.16 -2.63 0.70
C ASP A 48 -2.26 -2.21 1.68
N LEU A 49 -2.01 -2.29 3.00
CA LEU A 49 -2.96 -1.81 4.01
C LEU A 49 -3.14 -0.30 3.98
N ALA A 50 -2.05 0.46 3.88
CA ALA A 50 -2.12 1.91 3.81
C ALA A 50 -2.93 2.36 2.58
N ALA A 51 -2.71 1.73 1.42
CA ALA A 51 -3.47 1.99 0.20
C ALA A 51 -4.95 1.57 0.32
N TYR A 52 -5.24 0.42 0.95
CA TYR A 52 -6.62 0.01 1.20
C TYR A 52 -7.34 0.96 2.16
N ALA A 53 -6.65 1.38 3.23
CA ALA A 53 -7.21 2.29 4.21
C ALA A 53 -7.44 3.69 3.61
N ALA A 54 -6.54 4.19 2.78
CA ALA A 54 -6.72 5.45 2.05
C ALA A 54 -8.02 5.43 1.21
N ARG A 55 -8.25 4.34 0.45
CA ARG A 55 -9.50 4.17 -0.32
C ARG A 55 -10.75 4.19 0.56
N MET A 56 -10.69 3.58 1.75
CA MET A 56 -11.85 3.60 2.67
C MET A 56 -12.21 5.00 3.17
N PHE A 57 -11.23 5.92 3.25
CA PHE A 57 -11.52 7.31 3.55
C PHE A 57 -12.05 8.07 2.33
N GLU A 58 -11.54 7.78 1.12
CA GLU A 58 -12.09 8.36 -0.12
C GLU A 58 -13.56 8.00 -0.30
N PHE A 59 -13.96 6.76 -0.04
CA PHE A 59 -15.36 6.30 -0.13
C PHE A 59 -16.18 6.55 1.14
N GLY A 60 -15.53 6.92 2.25
CA GLY A 60 -16.18 7.12 3.54
C GLY A 60 -17.01 8.41 3.61
N ASP A 61 -16.67 9.41 2.79
CA ASP A 61 -17.45 10.64 2.62
C ASP A 61 -18.74 10.40 1.79
N ASP A 62 -18.79 9.34 0.98
CA ASP A 62 -19.94 9.04 0.12
C ASP A 62 -21.04 8.23 0.84
N LEU A 63 -20.75 7.63 2.01
CA LEU A 63 -21.72 6.79 2.73
C LEU A 63 -22.86 7.56 3.41
N ASP A 64 -22.83 8.89 3.38
CA ASP A 64 -23.96 9.75 3.77
C ASP A 64 -24.77 10.28 2.56
N HIS A 65 -24.41 9.93 1.31
CA HIS A 65 -25.17 10.28 0.10
C HIS A 65 -25.61 9.04 -0.67
N ASN A 66 -26.91 8.74 -0.56
CA ASN A 66 -27.62 7.73 -1.36
C ASN A 66 -27.71 8.14 -2.83
N GLU A 67 -26.61 8.12 -3.58
CA GLU A 67 -26.66 8.13 -5.04
C GLU A 67 -25.78 7.00 -5.60
N GLU A 68 -26.40 6.16 -6.43
CA GLU A 68 -25.74 5.11 -7.19
C GLU A 68 -24.72 5.77 -8.13
N VAL A 69 -23.43 5.72 -7.77
CA VAL A 69 -22.35 6.09 -8.68
C VAL A 69 -21.67 4.82 -9.16
N GLY A 70 -22.10 4.34 -10.32
CA GLY A 70 -21.27 3.50 -11.15
C GLY A 70 -20.12 4.34 -11.68
N ASP A 71 -18.89 4.01 -11.28
CA ASP A 71 -17.68 4.61 -11.83
C ASP A 71 -17.50 4.11 -13.28
N GLU A 72 -18.10 4.83 -14.22
CA GLU A 72 -17.77 4.67 -15.64
C GLU A 72 -16.40 5.31 -15.86
N PHE A 73 -15.35 4.47 -15.78
CA PHE A 73 -13.99 4.88 -16.05
C PHE A 73 -13.87 5.35 -17.51
N ASP A 74 -13.99 6.66 -17.73
CA ASP A 74 -13.69 7.29 -19.02
C ASP A 74 -12.16 7.52 -19.13
N PRO A 75 -11.44 6.79 -20.00
CA PRO A 75 -9.99 6.88 -20.10
C PRO A 75 -9.49 8.21 -20.68
N THR A 76 -10.39 9.14 -21.03
CA THR A 76 -10.04 10.42 -21.68
C THR A 76 -10.09 11.65 -20.76
N GLU A 77 -10.43 11.49 -19.48
CA GLU A 77 -10.38 12.60 -18.53
C GLU A 77 -8.93 12.97 -18.18
N ASN A 78 -8.51 14.17 -18.59
CA ASN A 78 -7.23 14.76 -18.20
C ASN A 78 -7.31 15.23 -16.74
N ILE A 79 -7.06 14.34 -15.80
CA ILE A 79 -7.02 14.67 -14.38
C ILE A 79 -5.83 15.63 -14.16
N SER A 80 -6.12 16.88 -13.77
CA SER A 80 -5.09 17.86 -13.43
C SER A 80 -4.40 17.45 -12.13
N LEU A 81 -3.08 17.65 -12.02
CA LEU A 81 -2.32 17.35 -10.79
C LEU A 81 -2.87 18.06 -9.56
N ASN A 82 -3.49 19.24 -9.75
CA ASN A 82 -4.11 20.00 -8.67
C ASN A 82 -5.38 19.33 -8.13
N ASP A 83 -6.12 18.62 -8.99
CA ASP A 83 -7.34 17.91 -8.58
C ASP A 83 -6.98 16.64 -7.80
N ILE A 84 -5.83 16.03 -8.11
CA ILE A 84 -5.25 14.92 -7.34
C ILE A 84 -4.84 15.42 -5.94
N GLU A 85 -4.19 16.58 -5.82
CA GLU A 85 -3.85 17.14 -4.50
C GLU A 85 -5.08 17.42 -3.64
N THR A 86 -6.21 17.83 -4.24
CA THR A 86 -7.46 18.00 -3.48
C THR A 86 -8.11 16.68 -3.08
N LYS A 87 -7.87 15.60 -3.83
CA LYS A 87 -8.43 14.27 -3.58
C LYS A 87 -7.55 13.43 -2.64
N VAL A 88 -6.24 13.68 -2.63
CA VAL A 88 -5.29 13.03 -1.73
C VAL A 88 -5.53 13.53 -0.31
N MET A 89 -6.17 12.69 0.50
CA MET A 89 -6.41 12.97 1.91
C MET A 89 -5.09 13.23 2.63
N THR A 90 -4.95 14.44 3.17
CA THR A 90 -3.84 14.77 4.05
C THR A 90 -4.14 14.22 5.45
N LEU A 91 -3.24 13.36 5.95
CA LEU A 91 -3.34 12.82 7.30
C LEU A 91 -3.01 13.92 8.32
N ASN A 92 -3.65 13.87 9.49
CA ASN A 92 -3.32 14.75 10.61
C ASN A 92 -1.86 14.53 11.06
N ASP A 93 -1.13 15.60 11.36
CA ASP A 93 0.27 15.57 11.81
C ASP A 93 0.53 14.60 12.97
N LYS A 94 -0.48 14.37 13.83
CA LYS A 94 -0.38 13.46 14.99
C LYS A 94 -0.35 11.97 14.60
N ILE A 95 -0.90 11.61 13.44
CA ILE A 95 -1.03 10.21 12.98
C ILE A 95 -0.08 9.87 11.84
N GLN A 96 0.50 10.87 11.16
CA GLN A 96 1.36 10.68 9.98
C GLN A 96 2.57 9.76 10.24
N ASN A 97 3.17 9.82 11.44
CA ASN A 97 4.34 9.02 11.80
C ASN A 97 4.00 7.70 12.53
N ASN A 98 2.71 7.36 12.63
CA ASN A 98 2.24 6.13 13.27
C ASN A 98 1.72 5.16 12.22
N MET A 99 1.86 3.86 12.48
CA MET A 99 1.24 2.79 11.68
C MET A 99 -0.26 2.68 11.98
N TRP A 100 -1.03 3.73 11.68
CA TRP A 100 -2.47 3.79 11.97
C TRP A 100 -3.30 2.79 11.13
N PHE A 101 -2.73 2.31 10.02
CA PHE A 101 -3.33 1.36 9.09
C PHE A 101 -3.10 -0.12 9.47
N VAL A 102 -2.40 -0.39 10.57
CA VAL A 102 -2.06 -1.75 11.05
C VAL A 102 -3.04 -2.25 12.08
#